data_AF-A0A3M1PXV5-F1
#
_entry.id   AF-A0A3M1PXV5-F1
#
_cell.length_a   1.000
_cell.length_b   1.000
_cell.length_c   1.000
_cell.angle_alpha   90.00
_cell.angle_beta   90.00
_cell.angle_gamma   90.00
#
_symmetry.space_group_name_H-M   'P 1'
#
loop_
_entity.id
_entity.type
_entity.pdbx_description
1 polymer ?
#
loop_
_entity_poly.entity_id
_entity_poly.type
_entity_poly.pdbx_seq_one_letter_code
_entity_poly.pdbx_strand_id
1 'polypeptide(L)'
;MLYAALTFWMLVIVFTAWGVHALWSRLVKPRAVNTVLLPGTLIAQLGHVLGLLITGNAVQNTALMRDDDTGEPQTETPEKPRIPVIGPVLIGLLPLLACAAALYAAARLWGQTVIDEFGRGGVLLSQSLPTRLSDVWQLLRDSVTLVENTVDAVLRSDLPHWPTALFLYLAVCLTVRMTPFEGNRRGALGAIALSGVLIWIVGALTGRGDAALQSTWPLLSFAVGVLLFLLLFSLLVTGVVELIRIFARGESQAAASGRPVRGGR
;
A
#
# COMPACT_ATOMS: atom_id res chain seq x y z
N MET A 1 7.16 -10.02 21.04
CA MET A 1 5.97 -9.24 20.61
C MET A 1 6.26 -8.37 19.39
N LEU A 2 7.46 -7.77 19.28
CA LEU A 2 7.87 -6.93 18.15
C LEU A 2 7.62 -7.55 16.76
N TYR A 3 8.03 -8.80 16.54
CA TYR A 3 7.81 -9.50 15.26
C TYR A 3 6.32 -9.71 14.93
N ALA A 4 5.48 -9.96 15.93
CA ALA A 4 4.04 -10.10 15.73
C ALA A 4 3.40 -8.75 15.36
N ALA A 5 3.84 -7.65 16.00
CA ALA A 5 3.44 -6.31 15.63
C ALA A 5 3.89 -5.96 14.20
N LEU A 6 5.11 -6.33 13.81
CA LEU A 6 5.60 -6.17 12.43
C LEU A 6 4.69 -6.89 11.43
N THR A 7 4.37 -8.17 11.67
CA THR A 7 3.47 -8.94 10.79
C THR A 7 2.08 -8.31 10.71
N PHE A 8 1.54 -7.85 11.84
CA PHE A 8 0.27 -7.14 11.87
C PHE A 8 0.31 -5.86 11.01
N TRP A 9 1.33 -5.02 11.17
CA TRP A 9 1.46 -3.80 10.38
C TRP A 9 1.71 -4.07 8.89
N MET A 10 2.41 -5.15 8.54
CA MET A 10 2.52 -5.58 7.14
C MET A 10 1.17 -6.00 6.55
N LEU A 11 0.31 -6.66 7.33
CA LEU A 11 -1.07 -6.92 6.90
C LEU A 11 -1.83 -5.62 6.67
N VAL A 12 -1.72 -4.66 7.59
CA VAL A 12 -2.34 -3.33 7.45
C VAL A 12 -1.86 -2.66 6.15
N ILE A 13 -0.56 -2.65 5.87
CA ILE A 13 0.01 -2.12 4.61
C ILE A 13 -0.65 -2.77 3.40
N VAL A 14 -0.69 -4.10 3.34
CA VAL A 14 -1.22 -4.81 2.18
C VAL A 14 -2.72 -4.56 1.98
N PHE A 15 -3.51 -4.60 3.05
CA PHE A 15 -4.95 -4.34 2.96
C PHE A 15 -5.28 -2.88 2.63
N THR A 16 -4.55 -1.93 3.21
CA THR A 16 -4.74 -0.49 2.93
C THR A 16 -4.30 -0.15 1.50
N ALA A 17 -3.15 -0.65 1.05
CA ALA A 17 -2.72 -0.52 -0.34
C ALA A 17 -3.76 -1.08 -1.32
N TRP A 18 -4.36 -2.24 -0.99
CA TRP A 18 -5.42 -2.83 -1.81
C TRP A 18 -6.68 -1.97 -1.84
N GLY A 19 -7.08 -1.43 -0.70
CA GLY A 19 -8.20 -0.48 -0.60
C GLY A 19 -7.96 0.79 -1.42
N VAL A 20 -6.76 1.38 -1.33
CA VAL A 20 -6.37 2.57 -2.10
C VAL A 20 -6.42 2.27 -3.59
N HIS A 21 -5.80 1.18 -4.04
CA HIS A 21 -5.81 0.79 -5.45
C HIS A 21 -7.24 0.55 -5.98
N ALA A 22 -8.07 -0.17 -5.23
CA ALA A 22 -9.45 -0.44 -5.61
C ALA A 22 -10.31 0.85 -5.70
N LEU A 23 -10.10 1.81 -4.78
CA LEU A 23 -10.78 3.11 -4.84
C LEU A 23 -10.29 3.93 -6.04
N TRP A 24 -8.99 3.99 -6.29
CA TRP A 24 -8.42 4.74 -7.40
C TRP A 24 -8.90 4.22 -8.75
N SER A 25 -8.95 2.90 -8.94
CA SER A 25 -9.46 2.27 -10.16
C SER A 25 -10.96 2.49 -10.38
N ARG A 26 -11.73 2.88 -9.34
CA ARG A 26 -13.13 3.29 -9.47
C ARG A 26 -13.29 4.78 -9.81
N LEU A 27 -12.37 5.62 -9.33
CA LEU A 27 -12.42 7.08 -9.53
C LEU A 27 -11.81 7.50 -10.86
N VAL A 28 -10.73 6.84 -11.27
CA VAL A 28 -9.91 7.17 -12.44
C VAL A 28 -9.77 5.93 -13.31
N LYS A 29 -9.66 6.11 -14.63
CA LYS A 29 -9.44 5.00 -15.57
C LYS A 29 -8.22 4.17 -15.11
N PRO A 30 -8.32 2.83 -15.01
CA PRO A 30 -7.24 1.95 -14.53
C PRO A 30 -5.89 2.20 -15.23
N ARG A 31 -5.89 2.46 -16.54
CA ARG A 31 -4.68 2.79 -17.32
C ARG A 31 -3.92 4.01 -16.78
N ALA A 32 -4.62 5.06 -16.35
CA ALA A 32 -3.97 6.27 -15.81
C ALA A 32 -3.38 6.01 -14.42
N VAL A 33 -4.12 5.28 -13.57
CA VAL A 33 -3.61 4.83 -12.26
C VAL A 33 -2.36 3.98 -12.44
N ASN A 34 -2.38 3.05 -13.40
CA ASN A 34 -1.25 2.17 -13.67
C ASN A 34 -0.03 2.90 -14.21
N THR A 35 -0.23 3.95 -15.02
CA THR A 35 0.84 4.82 -15.54
C THR A 35 1.51 5.62 -14.43
N VAL A 36 0.73 6.20 -13.50
CA VAL A 36 1.26 6.94 -12.35
C VAL A 36 2.05 6.01 -11.42
N LEU A 37 1.58 4.77 -11.25
CA LEU A 37 2.22 3.79 -10.38
C LEU A 37 3.31 2.94 -11.07
N LEU A 38 3.75 3.35 -12.27
CA LEU A 38 4.66 2.58 -13.12
C LEU A 38 6.04 2.30 -12.46
N PRO A 39 6.66 3.24 -11.73
CA PRO A 39 7.92 2.93 -11.04
C PRO A 39 7.76 1.79 -10.03
N GLY A 40 6.62 1.74 -9.33
CA GLY A 40 6.30 0.67 -8.39
C GLY A 40 5.99 -0.65 -9.11
N THR A 41 5.31 -0.62 -10.27
CA THR A 41 5.05 -1.87 -11.03
C THR A 41 6.33 -2.50 -11.52
N LEU A 42 7.26 -1.70 -12.03
CA LEU A 42 8.57 -2.18 -12.49
C LEU A 42 9.28 -2.97 -11.38
N ILE A 43 9.36 -2.40 -10.18
CA ILE A 43 10.04 -3.02 -9.04
C ILE A 43 9.30 -4.27 -8.57
N ALA A 44 7.97 -4.23 -8.49
CA ALA A 44 7.16 -5.39 -8.14
C ALA A 44 7.31 -6.54 -9.15
N GLN A 45 7.33 -6.23 -10.45
CA GLN A 45 7.53 -7.20 -11.52
C GLN A 45 8.95 -7.78 -11.51
N LEU A 46 9.98 -6.97 -11.25
CA LEU A 46 11.34 -7.48 -11.07
C LEU A 46 11.39 -8.46 -9.89
N GLY A 47 10.76 -8.13 -8.76
CA GLY A 47 10.62 -9.05 -7.64
C GLY A 47 9.88 -10.34 -8.02
N HIS A 48 8.83 -10.24 -8.82
CA HIS A 48 8.07 -11.40 -9.31
C HIS A 48 8.92 -12.31 -10.20
N VAL A 49 9.64 -11.73 -11.18
CA VAL A 49 10.54 -12.46 -12.09
C VAL A 49 11.66 -13.15 -11.31
N LEU A 50 12.27 -12.46 -10.35
CA LEU A 50 13.25 -13.06 -9.45
C LEU A 50 12.65 -14.26 -8.68
N GLY A 51 11.40 -14.16 -8.24
CA GLY A 51 10.70 -15.27 -7.58
C GLY A 51 10.46 -16.46 -8.50
N LEU A 52 10.10 -16.24 -9.76
CA LEU A 52 9.98 -17.31 -10.74
C LEU A 52 11.33 -18.00 -11.00
N LEU A 53 12.41 -17.23 -11.14
CA LEU A 53 13.76 -17.76 -11.35
C LEU A 53 14.26 -18.58 -10.16
N ILE A 54 14.10 -18.07 -8.93
CA ILE A 54 14.52 -18.78 -7.70
C ILE A 54 13.74 -20.09 -7.53
N THR A 55 12.45 -20.11 -7.91
CA THR A 55 11.61 -21.31 -7.82
C THR A 55 11.81 -22.29 -8.99
N GLY A 56 12.67 -21.96 -9.95
CA GLY A 56 12.97 -22.81 -11.11
C GLY A 56 11.84 -22.89 -12.13
N ASN A 57 10.92 -21.93 -12.13
CA ASN A 57 9.86 -21.79 -13.13
C ASN A 57 10.39 -21.01 -14.35
N ALA A 58 9.91 -21.37 -15.54
CA ALA A 58 10.26 -20.64 -16.76
C ALA A 58 9.58 -19.26 -16.78
N VAL A 59 10.34 -18.22 -17.14
CA VAL A 59 9.79 -16.89 -17.39
C VAL A 59 9.33 -16.85 -18.85
N GLN A 60 8.03 -16.98 -19.08
CA GLN A 60 7.44 -16.80 -20.41
C GLN A 60 6.83 -15.40 -20.47
N ASN A 61 7.25 -14.61 -21.47
CA ASN A 61 6.69 -13.30 -21.86
C ASN A 61 6.30 -12.36 -20.69
N THR A 62 7.23 -11.54 -20.22
CA THR A 62 6.91 -10.43 -19.29
C THR A 62 6.47 -9.19 -20.08
N ALA A 63 5.19 -8.87 -20.04
CA ALA A 63 4.67 -7.60 -20.58
C ALA A 63 4.47 -6.60 -19.44
N LEU A 64 5.06 -5.41 -19.58
CA LEU A 64 4.97 -4.34 -18.57
C LEU A 64 3.57 -3.72 -18.52
N MET A 65 2.97 -3.52 -19.70
CA MET A 65 1.66 -2.94 -19.89
C MET A 65 1.09 -3.53 -21.19
N ARG A 66 -0.01 -4.28 -21.11
CA ARG A 66 -0.77 -4.67 -22.30
C ARG A 66 -1.62 -3.48 -22.77
N ASP A 67 -1.97 -3.48 -24.05
CA ASP A 67 -2.89 -2.48 -24.62
C ASP A 67 -4.37 -2.83 -24.32
N ASP A 68 -4.61 -3.56 -23.23
CA ASP A 68 -5.95 -3.86 -22.74
C ASP A 68 -6.51 -2.71 -21.89
N ASP A 69 -7.83 -2.66 -21.73
CA ASP A 69 -8.53 -1.58 -21.02
C ASP A 69 -8.11 -1.47 -19.54
N THR A 70 -7.56 -2.55 -18.97
CA THR A 70 -7.06 -2.63 -17.61
C THR A 70 -5.66 -2.05 -17.45
N GLY A 71 -4.80 -2.19 -18.47
CA GLY A 71 -3.38 -1.82 -18.42
C GLY A 71 -2.62 -2.53 -17.30
N GLU A 72 -3.08 -3.70 -16.86
CA GLU A 72 -2.51 -4.42 -15.74
C GLU A 72 -1.27 -5.24 -16.16
N PRO A 73 -0.22 -5.27 -15.32
CA PRO A 73 0.92 -6.14 -15.55
C PRO A 73 0.51 -7.61 -15.38
N GLN A 74 0.49 -8.38 -16.47
CA GLN A 74 0.34 -9.84 -16.42
C GLN A 74 1.67 -10.53 -16.71
N THR A 75 2.04 -11.47 -15.86
CA THR A 75 3.05 -12.48 -16.17
C THR A 75 2.29 -13.80 -16.28
N GLU A 76 2.30 -14.42 -17.45
CA GLU A 76 1.73 -15.75 -17.63
C GLU A 76 2.46 -16.70 -16.68
N THR A 77 1.79 -17.07 -15.59
CA THR A 77 2.32 -18.03 -14.64
C THR A 77 1.98 -19.42 -15.16
N PRO A 78 2.95 -20.34 -15.29
CA PRO A 78 2.67 -21.69 -15.77
C PRO A 78 1.64 -22.36 -14.85
N GLU A 79 0.65 -23.05 -15.43
CA GLU A 79 -0.49 -23.68 -14.74
C GLU A 79 -0.13 -24.61 -13.57
N LYS A 80 1.13 -25.07 -13.49
CA LYS A 80 1.59 -25.97 -12.45
C LYS A 80 2.93 -25.49 -11.84
N PRO A 81 2.90 -24.80 -10.68
CA PRO A 81 4.13 -24.49 -9.97
C PRO A 81 4.85 -25.77 -9.57
N ARG A 82 6.16 -25.86 -9.85
CA ARG A 82 6.98 -27.06 -9.56
C ARG A 82 7.00 -27.43 -8.06
N ILE A 83 6.87 -26.44 -7.18
CA ILE A 83 6.78 -26.62 -5.73
C ILE A 83 5.41 -26.10 -5.27
N PRO A 84 4.42 -26.98 -5.02
CA PRO A 84 3.02 -26.58 -4.92
C PRO A 84 2.68 -25.69 -3.72
N VAL A 85 3.47 -25.74 -2.65
CA VAL A 85 3.20 -24.97 -1.41
C VAL A 85 4.17 -23.80 -1.24
N ILE A 86 5.47 -24.02 -1.35
CA ILE A 86 6.49 -22.98 -1.11
C ILE A 86 6.60 -22.02 -2.31
N GLY A 87 6.39 -22.51 -3.53
CA GLY A 87 6.50 -21.72 -4.76
C GLY A 87 5.59 -20.49 -4.76
N PRO A 88 4.27 -20.64 -4.59
CA PRO A 88 3.33 -19.51 -4.57
C PRO A 88 3.62 -18.47 -3.47
N VAL A 89 4.16 -18.93 -2.33
CA VAL A 89 4.50 -18.06 -1.21
C VAL A 89 5.74 -17.23 -1.54
N LEU A 90 6.80 -17.84 -2.07
CA LEU A 90 8.01 -17.11 -2.49
C LEU A 90 7.72 -16.12 -3.62
N ILE A 91 6.92 -16.54 -4.60
CA ILE A 91 6.50 -15.70 -5.73
C ILE A 91 5.67 -14.50 -5.24
N GLY A 92 4.83 -14.67 -4.21
CA GLY A 92 4.08 -13.57 -3.60
C GLY A 92 4.93 -12.67 -2.69
N LEU A 93 5.96 -13.23 -2.03
CA LEU A 93 6.79 -12.51 -1.07
C LEU A 93 7.80 -11.58 -1.74
N LEU A 94 8.43 -12.03 -2.84
CA LEU A 94 9.54 -11.30 -3.44
C LEU A 94 9.17 -9.92 -4.02
N PRO A 95 8.01 -9.71 -4.67
CA PRO A 95 7.54 -8.38 -5.04
C PRO A 95 7.42 -7.43 -3.83
N LEU A 96 6.86 -7.92 -2.71
CA LEU A 96 6.73 -7.12 -1.48
C LEU A 96 8.09 -6.74 -0.92
N LEU A 97 9.01 -7.69 -0.86
CA LEU A 97 10.38 -7.46 -0.40
C LEU A 97 11.14 -6.49 -1.33
N ALA A 98 10.97 -6.62 -2.64
CA ALA A 98 11.57 -5.72 -3.62
C ALA A 98 11.06 -4.28 -3.44
N CYS A 99 9.74 -4.09 -3.28
CA CYS A 99 9.15 -2.78 -3.00
C CYS A 99 9.64 -2.21 -1.67
N ALA A 100 9.72 -3.03 -0.61
CA ALA A 100 10.20 -2.61 0.71
C ALA A 100 11.69 -2.22 0.67
N ALA A 101 12.53 -3.00 0.00
CA ALA A 101 13.95 -2.71 -0.17
C ALA A 101 14.17 -1.44 -1.01
N ALA A 102 13.41 -1.25 -2.08
CA ALA A 102 13.45 -0.04 -2.88
C ALA A 102 12.99 1.19 -2.09
N LEU A 103 11.95 1.05 -1.25
CA LEU A 103 11.48 2.12 -0.39
C LEU A 103 12.54 2.51 0.65
N TYR A 104 13.20 1.52 1.24
CA TYR A 104 14.31 1.73 2.17
C TYR A 104 15.49 2.43 1.49
N ALA A 105 15.86 2.01 0.28
CA ALA A 105 16.90 2.67 -0.50
C ALA A 105 16.51 4.12 -0.85
N ALA A 106 15.26 4.35 -1.28
CA ALA A 106 14.76 5.68 -1.60
C ALA A 106 14.75 6.61 -0.37
N ALA A 107 14.36 6.10 0.79
CA ALA A 107 14.41 6.83 2.06
C ALA A 107 15.84 7.22 2.43
N ARG A 108 16.81 6.31 2.27
CA ARG A 108 18.23 6.57 2.55
C ARG A 108 18.86 7.61 1.62
N LEU A 109 18.49 7.57 0.33
CA LEU A 109 19.11 8.41 -0.70
C LEU A 109 18.49 9.80 -0.80
N TRP A 110 17.16 9.90 -0.72
CA TRP A 110 16.43 11.14 -0.98
C TRP A 110 15.44 11.53 0.12
N GLY A 111 15.05 10.58 0.99
CA GLY A 111 13.99 10.78 1.98
C GLY A 111 14.44 11.16 3.39
N GLN A 112 15.74 11.35 3.64
CA GLN A 112 16.25 11.59 5.01
C GLN A 112 15.55 12.76 5.69
N THR A 113 15.40 13.90 5.00
CA THR A 113 14.70 15.07 5.54
C THR A 113 13.28 14.74 6.00
N VAL A 114 12.50 14.04 5.17
CA VAL A 114 11.10 13.70 5.49
C VAL A 114 11.03 12.71 6.65
N ILE A 115 11.88 11.68 6.64
CA ILE A 115 11.90 10.65 7.68
C ILE A 115 12.38 11.21 9.02
N ASP A 116 13.33 12.14 9.01
CA ASP A 116 13.82 12.83 10.20
C ASP A 116 12.73 13.74 10.79
N GLU A 117 12.05 14.55 9.96
CA GLU A 117 10.91 15.37 10.43
C GLU A 117 9.78 14.49 10.98
N PHE A 118 9.48 13.37 10.31
CA PHE A 118 8.49 12.40 10.77
C PHE A 118 8.88 11.78 12.12
N GLY A 119 10.15 11.44 12.30
CA GLY A 119 10.69 10.90 13.56
C GLY A 119 10.63 11.90 14.71
N ARG A 120 10.80 13.20 14.44
CA ARG A 120 10.68 14.27 15.46
C ARG A 120 9.26 14.48 15.96
N GLY A 121 8.25 14.16 15.16
CA GLY A 121 6.85 14.24 15.58
C GLY A 121 6.47 13.24 16.67
N GLY A 122 7.34 12.25 16.97
CA GLY A 122 7.28 11.44 18.17
C GLY A 122 6.22 10.33 18.18
N VAL A 123 5.35 10.27 17.17
CA VAL A 123 4.32 9.23 17.05
C VAL A 123 4.76 8.19 16.04
N LEU A 124 5.13 7.02 16.56
CA LEU A 124 5.48 5.82 15.80
C LEU A 124 4.46 4.73 16.05
N LEU A 125 4.41 3.73 15.17
CA LEU A 125 3.53 2.57 15.34
C LEU A 125 3.80 1.87 16.67
N SER A 126 2.74 1.38 17.33
CA SER A 126 2.88 0.55 18.51
C SER A 126 3.62 -0.75 18.16
N GLN A 127 4.66 -1.06 18.94
CA GLN A 127 5.43 -2.31 18.86
C GLN A 127 4.78 -3.47 19.61
N SER A 128 3.63 -3.23 20.23
CA SER A 128 2.84 -4.21 20.98
C SER A 128 1.44 -4.33 20.41
N LEU A 129 0.91 -5.55 20.35
CA LEU A 129 -0.45 -5.79 19.91
C LEU A 129 -1.43 -5.48 21.06
N PRO A 130 -2.58 -4.84 20.77
CA PRO A 130 -3.58 -4.58 21.78
C PRO A 130 -4.12 -5.92 22.32
N THR A 131 -4.11 -6.08 23.65
CA THR A 131 -4.68 -7.26 24.31
C THR A 131 -6.02 -6.97 24.99
N ARG A 132 -6.38 -5.68 25.08
CA ARG A 132 -7.62 -5.19 25.68
C ARG A 132 -8.38 -4.31 24.70
N LEU A 133 -9.69 -4.23 24.87
CA LEU A 133 -10.56 -3.40 24.01
C LEU A 133 -10.20 -1.90 24.08
N SER A 134 -9.78 -1.41 25.26
CA SER A 134 -9.29 -0.03 25.43
C SER A 134 -8.10 0.27 24.52
N ASP A 135 -7.19 -0.70 24.37
CA ASP A 135 -5.96 -0.56 23.61
C ASP A 135 -6.26 -0.55 22.11
N VAL A 136 -7.31 -1.24 21.66
CA VAL A 136 -7.80 -1.15 20.27
C VAL A 136 -8.28 0.26 19.95
N TRP A 137 -9.01 0.89 20.88
CA TRP A 137 -9.47 2.27 20.68
C TRP A 137 -8.32 3.28 20.71
N GLN A 138 -7.28 3.00 21.51
CA GLN A 138 -6.04 3.76 21.48
C GLN A 138 -5.31 3.59 20.15
N LEU A 139 -5.18 2.36 19.65
CA LEU A 139 -4.55 2.06 18.36
C LEU A 139 -5.21 2.82 17.20
N LEU A 140 -6.54 2.97 17.23
CA LEU A 140 -7.28 3.74 16.23
C LEU A 140 -6.99 5.25 16.33
N ARG A 141 -6.92 5.81 17.55
CA ARG A 141 -6.47 7.20 17.74
C ARG A 141 -5.05 7.40 17.26
N ASP A 142 -4.14 6.51 17.66
CA ASP A 142 -2.73 6.56 17.25
C ASP A 142 -2.60 6.48 15.73
N SER A 143 -3.49 5.73 15.05
CA SER A 143 -3.53 5.66 13.58
C SER A 143 -3.93 7.00 12.95
N VAL A 144 -4.85 7.76 13.56
CA VAL A 144 -5.20 9.12 13.10
C VAL A 144 -4.04 10.08 13.35
N THR A 145 -3.45 10.05 14.55
CA THR A 145 -2.29 10.89 14.88
C THR A 145 -1.07 10.55 14.01
N LEU A 146 -0.91 9.29 13.58
CA LEU A 146 0.11 8.88 12.63
C LEU A 146 -0.09 9.53 11.24
N VAL A 147 -1.34 9.63 10.79
CA VAL A 147 -1.69 10.33 9.54
C VAL A 147 -1.41 11.82 9.67
N GLU A 148 -1.82 12.44 10.78
CA GLU A 148 -1.53 13.84 11.08
C GLU A 148 -0.02 14.09 11.08
N ASN A 149 0.76 13.26 11.77
CA ASN A 149 2.22 13.36 11.82
C ASN A 149 2.85 13.18 10.43
N THR A 150 2.29 12.28 9.60
CA THR A 150 2.76 12.09 8.22
C THR A 150 2.54 13.34 7.39
N VAL A 151 1.35 13.95 7.47
CA VAL A 151 1.03 15.20 6.75
C VAL A 151 1.91 16.33 7.25
N ASP A 152 2.06 16.49 8.57
CA ASP A 152 2.92 17.52 9.17
C ASP A 152 4.38 17.36 8.75
N ALA A 153 4.92 16.13 8.75
CA ALA A 153 6.28 15.85 8.31
C ALA A 153 6.49 16.21 6.84
N VAL A 154 5.50 15.91 5.99
CA VAL A 154 5.52 16.27 4.56
C VAL A 154 5.45 17.79 4.39
N LEU A 155 4.58 18.49 5.11
CA LEU A 155 4.42 19.95 5.01
C LEU A 155 5.61 20.72 5.57
N ARG A 156 6.30 20.19 6.59
CA ARG A 156 7.52 20.78 7.16
C ARG A 156 8.76 20.45 6.34
N SER A 157 8.69 19.43 5.50
CA SER A 157 9.78 19.11 4.57
C SER A 157 9.87 20.14 3.45
N ASP A 158 11.07 20.31 2.89
CA ASP A 158 11.31 21.20 1.75
C ASP A 158 10.72 20.59 0.46
N LEU A 159 9.40 20.72 0.27
CA LEU A 159 8.65 20.19 -0.87
C LEU A 159 9.14 20.70 -2.24
N PRO A 160 9.54 21.98 -2.39
CA PRO A 160 10.17 22.47 -3.63
C PRO A 160 11.47 21.75 -3.98
N HIS A 161 12.14 21.11 -3.02
CA HIS A 161 13.34 20.34 -3.28
C HIS A 161 12.99 19.06 -4.06
N TRP A 162 13.48 18.96 -5.30
CA TRP A 162 13.15 17.85 -6.20
C TRP A 162 13.42 16.44 -5.62
N PRO A 163 14.47 16.18 -4.80
CA PRO A 163 14.68 14.89 -4.15
C PRO A 163 13.55 14.53 -3.18
N THR A 164 13.07 15.51 -2.41
CA THR A 164 11.94 15.35 -1.49
C THR A 164 10.69 14.95 -2.27
N ALA A 165 10.38 15.70 -3.33
CA ALA A 165 9.24 15.40 -4.19
C ALA A 165 9.35 14.01 -4.85
N LEU A 166 10.55 13.65 -5.34
CA LEU A 166 10.83 12.33 -5.91
C LEU A 166 10.66 11.22 -4.87
N PHE A 167 11.17 11.41 -3.65
CA PHE A 167 11.00 10.45 -2.57
C PHE A 167 9.53 10.23 -2.23
N LEU A 168 8.75 11.30 -2.09
CA LEU A 168 7.31 11.20 -1.78
C LEU A 168 6.56 10.48 -2.91
N TYR A 169 6.86 10.82 -4.17
CA TYR A 169 6.30 10.14 -5.32
C TYR A 169 6.64 8.64 -5.32
N LEU A 170 7.92 8.28 -5.10
CA LEU A 170 8.33 6.88 -4.99
C LEU A 170 7.70 6.18 -3.79
N ALA A 171 7.57 6.84 -2.65
CA ALA A 171 6.92 6.29 -1.46
C ALA A 171 5.46 5.93 -1.74
N VAL A 172 4.70 6.82 -2.38
CA VAL A 172 3.32 6.55 -2.81
C VAL A 172 3.30 5.38 -3.81
N CYS A 173 4.12 5.42 -4.86
CA CYS A 173 4.15 4.37 -5.88
C CYS A 173 4.50 2.99 -5.31
N LEU A 174 5.52 2.92 -4.45
CA LEU A 174 6.00 1.67 -3.87
C LEU A 174 5.03 1.11 -2.84
N THR A 175 4.47 1.95 -1.97
CA THR A 175 3.51 1.49 -0.95
C THR A 175 2.20 1.03 -1.56
N VAL A 176 1.65 1.75 -2.54
CA VAL A 176 0.43 1.32 -3.26
C VAL A 176 0.69 0.03 -4.05
N ARG A 177 1.91 -0.17 -4.58
CA ARG A 177 2.28 -1.42 -5.29
C ARG A 177 2.74 -2.56 -4.38
N MET A 178 2.65 -2.41 -3.06
CA MET A 178 2.69 -3.55 -2.13
C MET A 178 1.40 -4.38 -2.15
N THR A 179 0.42 -4.07 -3.03
CA THR A 179 -0.70 -4.97 -3.27
C THR A 179 -0.24 -6.25 -3.95
N PRO A 180 -0.61 -7.44 -3.44
CA PRO A 180 -0.33 -8.68 -4.13
C PRO A 180 -1.07 -8.74 -5.46
N PHE A 181 -0.45 -9.36 -6.46
CA PHE A 181 -1.05 -9.58 -7.78
C PHE A 181 -2.37 -10.35 -7.68
N GLU A 182 -3.30 -10.02 -8.57
CA GLU A 182 -4.58 -10.72 -8.68
C GLU A 182 -4.36 -12.20 -8.98
N GLY A 183 -5.13 -13.08 -8.34
CA GLY A 183 -4.98 -14.54 -8.47
C GLY A 183 -4.15 -15.22 -7.37
N ASN A 184 -3.29 -14.52 -6.62
CA ASN A 184 -2.48 -15.13 -5.55
C ASN A 184 -2.73 -14.54 -4.14
N ARG A 185 -3.97 -14.16 -3.83
CA ARG A 185 -4.32 -13.54 -2.52
C ARG A 185 -4.01 -14.44 -1.32
N ARG A 186 -4.28 -15.74 -1.44
CA ARG A 186 -3.99 -16.72 -0.38
C ARG A 186 -2.48 -16.89 -0.17
N GLY A 187 -1.71 -16.92 -1.26
CA GLY A 187 -0.25 -16.99 -1.18
C GLY A 187 0.36 -15.73 -0.57
N ALA A 188 -0.19 -14.55 -0.85
CA ALA A 188 0.26 -13.29 -0.25
C ALA A 188 0.04 -13.23 1.27
N LEU A 189 -1.13 -13.65 1.76
CA LEU A 189 -1.37 -13.73 3.21
C LEU A 189 -0.43 -14.74 3.87
N GLY A 190 -0.22 -15.90 3.24
CA GLY A 190 0.77 -16.88 3.68
C GLY A 190 2.19 -16.33 3.67
N ALA A 191 2.55 -15.53 2.68
CA ALA A 191 3.85 -14.87 2.55
C ALA A 191 4.09 -13.85 3.66
N ILE A 192 3.10 -13.04 4.01
CA ILE A 192 3.20 -12.07 5.11
C ILE A 192 3.39 -12.82 6.44
N ALA A 193 2.59 -13.84 6.71
CA ALA A 193 2.75 -14.67 7.91
C ALA A 193 4.14 -15.34 7.95
N LEU A 194 4.58 -15.94 6.85
CA LEU A 194 5.88 -16.59 6.74
C LEU A 194 7.04 -15.59 6.90
N SER A 195 6.90 -14.38 6.37
CA SER A 195 7.93 -13.34 6.48
C SER A 195 8.17 -12.92 7.93
N GLY A 196 7.11 -12.82 8.74
CA GLY A 196 7.23 -12.56 10.18
C GLY A 196 8.02 -13.65 10.90
N VAL A 197 7.71 -14.91 10.60
CA VAL A 197 8.43 -16.07 11.15
C VAL A 197 9.89 -16.08 10.69
N LEU A 198 10.15 -15.82 9.41
CA LEU A 198 11.49 -15.80 8.85
C LEU A 198 12.35 -14.69 9.47
N ILE A 199 11.80 -13.48 9.60
CA ILE A 199 12.49 -12.34 10.24
C ILE A 199 12.78 -12.65 11.71
N TRP A 200 11.86 -13.31 12.42
CA TRP A 200 12.08 -13.77 13.79
C TRP A 200 13.23 -14.78 13.87
N ILE A 201 13.26 -15.80 13.00
CA ILE A 201 14.33 -16.80 12.97
C ILE A 201 15.68 -16.14 12.69
N VAL A 202 15.76 -15.28 11.66
CA VAL A 202 17.00 -14.57 11.32
C VAL A 202 17.44 -13.66 12.46
N GLY A 203 16.50 -12.98 13.12
CA GLY A 203 16.77 -12.17 14.30
C GLY A 203 17.36 -12.97 15.45
N ALA A 204 16.77 -14.14 15.74
CA ALA A 204 17.24 -15.06 16.78
C ALA A 204 18.64 -15.62 16.48
N LEU A 205 18.94 -15.94 15.22
CA LEU A 205 20.24 -16.47 14.82
C LEU A 205 21.35 -15.42 14.81
N THR A 206 21.04 -14.17 14.44
CA THR A 206 22.05 -13.11 14.30
C THR A 206 22.25 -12.28 15.55
N GLY A 207 21.30 -12.29 16.50
CA GLY A 207 21.29 -11.43 17.68
C GLY A 207 21.13 -9.93 17.37
N ARG A 208 20.98 -9.54 16.10
CA ARG A 208 20.87 -8.14 15.64
C ARG A 208 19.48 -7.79 15.12
N GLY A 209 18.52 -8.72 15.19
CA GLY A 209 17.19 -8.56 14.64
C GLY A 209 16.44 -7.35 15.21
N ASP A 210 16.45 -7.19 16.53
CA ASP A 210 15.70 -6.12 17.20
C ASP A 210 16.25 -4.73 16.85
N ALA A 211 17.57 -4.54 16.86
CA ALA A 211 18.20 -3.26 16.52
C ALA A 211 17.95 -2.88 15.05
N ALA A 212 18.07 -3.85 14.12
CA ALA A 212 17.77 -3.63 12.71
C ALA A 212 16.29 -3.25 12.51
N LEU A 213 15.39 -3.94 13.22
CA LEU A 213 13.95 -3.70 13.11
C LEU A 213 13.56 -2.33 13.71
N GLN A 214 14.14 -1.96 14.85
CA GLN A 214 13.95 -0.64 15.46
C GLN A 214 14.44 0.49 14.53
N SER A 215 15.58 0.29 13.86
CA SER A 215 16.10 1.29 12.89
C SER A 215 15.19 1.49 11.67
N THR A 216 14.43 0.45 11.30
CA THR A 216 13.49 0.49 10.16
C THR A 216 12.09 0.94 10.58
N TRP A 217 11.81 0.99 11.88
CA TRP A 217 10.48 1.27 12.43
C TRP A 217 9.90 2.65 12.03
N PRO A 218 10.69 3.74 11.98
CA PRO A 218 10.19 5.03 11.47
C PRO A 218 9.75 4.96 10.02
N LEU A 219 10.50 4.26 9.17
CA LEU A 219 10.14 4.09 7.76
C LEU A 219 8.87 3.26 7.60
N LEU A 220 8.72 2.18 8.38
CA LEU A 220 7.50 1.38 8.40
C LEU A 220 6.29 2.22 8.85
N SER A 221 6.48 3.02 9.90
CA SER A 221 5.47 3.92 10.44
C SER A 221 5.03 4.98 9.42
N PHE A 222 6.00 5.57 8.72
CA PHE A 222 5.75 6.49 7.62
C PHE A 222 4.98 5.82 6.47
N ALA A 223 5.38 4.61 6.06
CA ALA A 223 4.69 3.88 5.00
C ALA A 223 3.22 3.59 5.35
N VAL A 224 2.93 3.17 6.59
CA VAL A 224 1.55 3.01 7.08
C VAL A 224 0.81 4.35 7.10
N GLY A 225 1.43 5.41 7.60
CA GLY A 225 0.85 6.75 7.64
C GLY A 225 0.48 7.27 6.25
N VAL A 226 1.36 7.09 5.25
CA VAL A 226 1.09 7.42 3.84
C VAL A 226 -0.10 6.63 3.31
N LEU A 227 -0.15 5.32 3.51
CA LEU A 227 -1.26 4.49 3.02
C LEU A 227 -2.60 4.84 3.67
N LEU A 228 -2.60 5.07 4.99
CA LEU A 228 -3.80 5.52 5.70
C LEU A 228 -4.25 6.90 5.23
N PHE A 229 -3.33 7.84 5.02
CA PHE A 229 -3.63 9.15 4.46
C PHE A 229 -4.27 9.03 3.07
N LEU A 230 -3.67 8.25 2.16
CA LEU A 230 -4.20 8.02 0.82
C LEU A 230 -5.58 7.36 0.88
N LEU A 231 -5.80 6.41 1.79
CA LEU A 231 -7.08 5.74 1.96
C LEU A 231 -8.16 6.71 2.43
N LEU A 232 -7.89 7.49 3.48
CA LEU A 232 -8.81 8.50 4.02
C LEU A 232 -9.14 9.56 2.97
N PHE A 233 -8.12 10.06 2.27
CA PHE A 233 -8.30 11.04 1.19
C PHE A 233 -9.15 10.47 0.06
N SER A 234 -8.90 9.23 -0.36
CA SER A 234 -9.66 8.57 -1.43
C SER A 234 -11.12 8.33 -1.05
N LEU A 235 -11.37 7.93 0.20
CA LEU A 235 -12.73 7.76 0.73
C LEU A 235 -13.47 9.10 0.79
N LEU A 236 -12.80 10.17 1.22
CA LEU A 236 -13.37 11.51 1.25
C LEU A 236 -13.75 11.99 -0.15
N VAL A 237 -12.84 11.87 -1.12
CA VAL A 237 -13.11 12.24 -2.52
C VAL A 237 -14.27 11.42 -3.09
N THR A 238 -14.28 10.10 -2.86
CA THR A 238 -15.38 9.22 -3.32
C THR A 238 -16.71 9.62 -2.70
N GLY A 239 -16.74 9.90 -1.38
CA GLY A 239 -17.94 10.33 -0.68
C GLY A 239 -18.49 11.65 -1.20
N VAL A 240 -17.62 12.63 -1.46
CA VAL A 240 -18.01 13.93 -2.04
C VAL A 240 -18.58 13.75 -3.45
N VAL A 241 -17.93 12.95 -4.30
CA VAL A 241 -18.40 12.69 -5.67
C VAL A 241 -19.78 12.02 -5.69
N GLU A 242 -19.99 11.00 -4.84
CA GLU A 242 -21.29 10.32 -4.75
C GLU A 242 -22.38 11.23 -4.18
N LEU A 243 -22.06 12.09 -3.21
CA LEU A 243 -22.99 13.07 -2.67
C LEU A 243 -23.46 14.05 -3.76
N ILE A 244 -22.52 14.59 -4.56
CA ILE A 244 -22.84 15.49 -5.68
C ILE A 244 -23.73 14.78 -6.72
N ARG A 245 -23.46 13.50 -7.03
CA ARG A 245 -24.28 12.71 -7.96
C ARG A 245 -25.71 12.53 -7.47
N ILE A 246 -25.92 12.32 -6.17
CA ILE A 246 -27.25 12.17 -5.58
C ILE A 246 -28.04 13.48 -5.70
N PHE A 247 -27.43 14.62 -5.39
CA PHE A 247 -28.08 15.93 -5.54
C PHE A 247 -28.46 16.24 -6.98
N ALA A 248 -27.57 16.00 -7.94
CA ALA A 248 -27.84 16.24 -9.37
C ALA A 248 -28.98 15.36 -9.93
N ARG A 249 -29.10 14.11 -9.46
CA ARG A 249 -30.20 13.21 -9.85
C ARG A 249 -31.54 13.66 -9.27
N GLY A 250 -31.56 14.23 -8.05
CA GLY A 250 -32.76 14.75 -7.41
C GLY A 250 -33.43 15.87 -8.20
N GLU A 251 -32.63 16.83 -8.70
CA GLU A 251 -33.12 17.93 -9.54
C GLU A 251 -33.71 17.43 -10.87
N SER A 252 -33.07 16.42 -11.47
CA SER A 252 -33.51 15.83 -12.74
C SER A 252 -34.87 15.13 -12.59
N GLN A 253 -35.10 14.43 -11.48
CA GLN A 253 -36.39 13.79 -11.19
C GLN A 253 -37.48 14.81 -10.83
N ALA A 254 -37.15 15.89 -10.12
CA ALA A 254 -38.08 16.96 -9.83
C ALA A 254 -38.57 17.64 -11.12
N ALA A 255 -37.66 17.95 -12.05
CA ALA A 255 -37.98 18.53 -13.34
C ALA A 255 -38.82 17.58 -14.24
N ALA A 256 -38.48 16.28 -14.25
CA ALA A 256 -39.23 15.28 -15.03
C ALA A 256 -40.61 14.95 -14.43
N SER A 257 -40.78 15.08 -13.12
CA SER A 257 -42.05 14.76 -12.45
C SER A 257 -43.18 15.71 -12.78
N GLY A 258 -42.88 16.91 -13.30
CA GLY A 258 -43.72 17.75 -14.16
C GLY A 258 -45.23 17.68 -13.93
N ARG A 259 -45.68 17.52 -12.68
CA ARG A 259 -47.10 17.41 -12.38
C ARG A 259 -47.60 18.84 -12.54
N PRO A 260 -48.44 19.13 -13.55
CA PRO A 260 -49.03 20.45 -13.64
C PRO A 260 -49.77 20.68 -12.32
N VAL A 261 -49.39 21.74 -11.61
CA VAL A 261 -50.14 22.25 -10.46
C VAL A 261 -51.52 22.53 -11.02
N ARG A 262 -52.45 21.61 -10.77
CA ARG A 262 -53.84 21.70 -11.23
C ARG A 262 -54.41 22.89 -10.48
N GLY A 263 -54.44 24.04 -11.14
CA GLY A 263 -55.05 25.25 -10.63
C GLY A 263 -56.52 24.97 -10.32
N GLY A 264 -56.82 24.80 -9.04
CA GLY A 264 -58.17 24.82 -8.53
C GLY A 264 -58.68 26.26 -8.58
N ARG A 265 -59.67 26.48 -9.45
CA ARG A 265 -60.59 27.61 -9.33
C ARG A 265 -61.50 27.42 -8.11
#